data_AF-A0A024SDN1-F1
#
_entry.id   AF-A0A024SDN1-F1
#
_cell.length_a   1.000
_cell.length_b   1.000
_cell.length_c   1.000
_cell.angle_alpha   90.00
_cell.angle_beta   90.00
_cell.angle_gamma   90.00
#
_symmetry.space_group_name_H-M   'P 1'
#
loop_
_entity.id
_entity.type
_entity.pdbx_description
1 polymer ?
#
loop_
_entity_poly.entity_id
_entity_poly.type
_entity_poly.pdbx_seq_one_letter_code
_entity_poly.pdbx_strand_id
1 'polypeptide(L)'
;RSYSADADAPPPLLQKLKGELKAAMRAKDAPRLSVLRSIMSANLNASKTTSPIRTDVQLVALIRKLQKSAQDAVADAQAAGRDDLVQKEKQQISILDEYIAASGVQTMGEAEIRVLINEAIEAAKGAGAAGKSLMGDVMRRVNGALEGKDSVSALMVNFLNPLLLHRISLLLYQAVDQSSHGDPTMPRQLITSGSEFEEEIAYSRAVVIDDWVFVSGTTGYNYETGKISGDIVEQTEQTMINIDKALREAGSSMCEVVRVKYILPDRNSFRCVWPVLRKWLGNVRPAATMVQAALMLDEMKIEIEVTAKKGSG
;
A
#
# COMPACT_ATOMS: atom_id res chain seq x y z
N ARG A 1 6.36 -47.87 -24.21
CA ARG A 1 7.00 -46.66 -24.77
C ARG A 1 5.93 -45.92 -25.57
N SER A 2 5.34 -44.87 -25.00
CA SER A 2 4.48 -43.94 -25.73
C SER A 2 5.17 -42.59 -25.68
N TYR A 3 5.63 -42.10 -26.83
CA TYR A 3 6.20 -40.77 -26.97
C TYR A 3 5.04 -39.77 -27.11
N SER A 4 4.80 -38.95 -26.09
CA SER A 4 3.85 -37.82 -26.16
C SER A 4 4.47 -36.72 -27.02
N ALA A 5 3.91 -36.49 -28.21
CA ALA A 5 4.51 -35.73 -29.31
C ALA A 5 4.28 -34.21 -29.29
N ASP A 6 3.73 -33.61 -28.23
CA ASP A 6 3.24 -32.22 -28.30
C ASP A 6 4.03 -31.16 -27.50
N ALA A 7 5.17 -31.51 -26.87
CA ALA A 7 5.89 -30.55 -26.00
C ALA A 7 6.89 -29.62 -26.74
N ASP A 8 7.18 -29.87 -28.02
CA ASP A 8 8.29 -29.23 -28.77
C ASP A 8 7.84 -28.36 -29.97
N ALA A 9 6.54 -28.30 -30.27
CA ALA A 9 6.04 -27.47 -31.37
C ALA A 9 6.05 -25.98 -30.97
N PRO A 10 6.62 -25.07 -31.78
CA PRO A 10 6.59 -23.65 -31.50
C PRO A 10 5.15 -23.11 -31.51
N PRO A 11 4.82 -22.08 -30.69
CA PRO A 11 3.49 -21.51 -30.63
C PRO A 11 2.94 -21.10 -32.01
N PRO A 12 1.64 -21.29 -32.30
CA PRO A 12 1.04 -20.87 -33.57
C PRO A 12 1.31 -19.40 -33.93
N LEU A 13 1.25 -18.50 -32.94
CA LEU A 13 1.59 -17.09 -33.13
C LEU A 13 3.06 -16.90 -33.52
N LEU A 14 3.98 -17.69 -32.96
CA LEU A 14 5.40 -17.63 -33.32
C LEU A 14 5.63 -18.00 -34.79
N GLN A 15 4.90 -19.00 -35.29
CA GLN A 15 4.96 -19.38 -36.70
C GLN A 15 4.43 -18.27 -37.61
N LYS A 16 3.29 -17.64 -37.23
CA LYS A 16 2.73 -16.49 -37.94
C LYS A 16 3.74 -15.33 -38.01
N LEU A 17 4.34 -14.94 -36.89
CA LEU A 17 5.33 -13.86 -36.84
C LEU A 17 6.60 -14.15 -37.67
N LYS A 18 7.04 -15.42 -37.73
CA LYS A 18 8.14 -15.81 -38.63
C LYS A 18 7.77 -15.65 -40.11
N GLY A 19 6.50 -15.92 -40.47
CA GLY A 19 5.96 -15.65 -41.81
C GLY A 19 5.95 -14.15 -42.12
N GLU A 20 5.40 -13.35 -41.23
CA GLU A 20 5.36 -11.88 -41.33
C GLU A 20 6.76 -11.26 -41.44
N LEU A 21 7.75 -11.82 -40.74
CA LEU A 21 9.14 -11.36 -40.84
C LEU A 21 9.66 -11.48 -42.28
N LYS A 22 9.41 -12.62 -42.93
CA LYS A 22 9.79 -12.83 -44.33
C LYS A 22 9.01 -11.91 -45.27
N ALA A 23 7.73 -11.67 -44.98
CA ALA A 23 6.90 -10.76 -45.76
C ALA A 23 7.42 -9.31 -45.67
N ALA A 24 7.70 -8.81 -44.47
CA ALA A 24 8.27 -7.48 -44.24
C ALA A 24 9.63 -7.29 -44.93
N MET A 25 10.47 -8.33 -44.96
CA MET A 25 11.74 -8.31 -45.71
C MET A 25 11.53 -8.12 -47.22
N ARG A 26 10.55 -8.82 -47.80
CA ARG A 26 10.24 -8.72 -49.25
C ARG A 26 9.60 -7.38 -49.60
N ALA A 27 8.70 -6.91 -48.74
CA ALA A 27 8.01 -5.62 -48.90
C ALA A 27 8.91 -4.41 -48.61
N LYS A 28 10.11 -4.62 -48.06
CA LYS A 28 11.03 -3.56 -47.59
C LYS A 28 10.38 -2.63 -46.55
N ASP A 29 9.47 -3.16 -45.74
CA ASP A 29 8.84 -2.46 -44.61
C ASP A 29 9.84 -2.41 -43.43
N ALA A 30 10.70 -1.40 -43.43
CA ALA A 30 11.75 -1.26 -42.43
C ALA A 30 11.24 -1.15 -40.98
N PRO A 31 10.17 -0.36 -40.68
CA PRO A 31 9.59 -0.31 -39.33
C PRO A 31 9.11 -1.68 -38.83
N ARG A 32 8.29 -2.39 -39.62
CA ARG A 32 7.74 -3.70 -39.22
C ARG A 32 8.82 -4.76 -39.10
N LEU A 33 9.80 -4.72 -39.99
CA LEU A 33 10.97 -5.59 -39.96
C LEU A 33 11.79 -5.40 -38.68
N SER A 34 11.96 -4.15 -38.21
CA SER A 34 12.64 -3.85 -36.95
C SER A 34 11.91 -4.46 -35.75
N VAL A 35 10.58 -4.24 -35.66
CA VAL A 35 9.75 -4.77 -34.56
C VAL A 35 9.78 -6.30 -34.52
N LEU A 36 9.58 -6.96 -35.65
CA LEU A 36 9.58 -8.43 -35.74
C LEU A 36 10.93 -9.04 -35.35
N ARG A 37 12.05 -8.39 -35.72
CA ARG A 37 13.40 -8.82 -35.28
C ARG A 37 13.57 -8.70 -33.78
N SER A 38 13.10 -7.61 -33.17
CA SER A 38 13.13 -7.44 -31.72
C SER A 38 12.34 -8.54 -31.01
N ILE A 39 11.15 -8.89 -31.51
CA ILE A 39 10.35 -10.01 -30.95
C ILE A 39 11.10 -11.34 -31.08
N MET A 40 11.68 -11.63 -32.25
CA MET A 40 12.43 -12.88 -32.47
C MET A 40 13.66 -12.98 -31.56
N SER A 41 14.40 -11.88 -31.40
CA SER A 41 15.56 -11.80 -30.52
C SER A 41 15.17 -12.03 -29.07
N ALA A 42 14.10 -11.38 -28.61
CA ALA A 42 13.61 -11.53 -27.24
C ALA A 42 13.10 -12.96 -26.96
N ASN A 43 12.43 -13.59 -27.93
CA ASN A 43 12.01 -14.99 -27.84
C ASN A 43 13.21 -15.95 -27.80
N LEU A 44 14.23 -15.72 -28.63
CA LEU A 44 15.48 -16.50 -28.62
C LEU A 44 16.24 -16.34 -27.29
N ASN A 45 16.22 -15.16 -26.70
CA ASN A 45 16.84 -14.94 -25.40
C ASN A 45 16.07 -15.66 -24.29
N ALA A 46 14.74 -15.63 -24.31
CA ALA A 46 13.90 -16.39 -23.37
C ALA A 46 14.17 -17.90 -23.47
N SER A 47 14.40 -18.44 -24.67
CA SER A 47 14.69 -19.87 -24.86
C SER A 47 16.01 -20.34 -24.25
N LYS A 48 16.90 -19.41 -23.86
CA LYS A 48 18.17 -19.71 -23.17
C LYS A 48 18.06 -19.64 -21.64
N THR A 49 16.86 -19.40 -21.12
CA THR A 49 16.59 -19.30 -19.68
C THR A 49 15.82 -20.51 -19.17
N THR A 50 15.57 -20.58 -17.86
CA THR A 50 14.72 -21.61 -17.24
C THR A 50 13.24 -21.50 -17.63
N SER A 51 12.84 -20.42 -18.30
CA SER A 51 11.44 -20.11 -18.63
C SER A 51 11.27 -19.78 -20.12
N PRO A 52 11.45 -20.77 -21.03
CA PRO A 52 11.25 -20.56 -22.46
C PRO A 52 9.77 -20.33 -22.80
N ILE A 53 9.53 -19.60 -23.89
CA ILE A 53 8.19 -19.31 -24.41
C ILE A 53 7.68 -20.53 -25.18
N ARG A 54 6.55 -21.08 -24.73
CA ARG A 54 5.92 -22.28 -25.28
C ARG A 54 4.47 -22.07 -25.72
N THR A 55 3.83 -20.98 -25.28
CA THR A 55 2.43 -20.70 -25.60
C THR A 55 2.26 -19.32 -26.23
N ASP A 56 1.17 -19.13 -26.98
CA ASP A 56 0.80 -17.82 -27.55
C ASP A 56 0.60 -16.77 -26.46
N VAL A 57 0.03 -17.16 -25.31
CA VAL A 57 -0.11 -16.29 -24.13
C VAL A 57 1.25 -15.78 -23.66
N GLN A 58 2.24 -16.66 -23.49
CA GLN A 58 3.59 -16.28 -23.08
C GLN A 58 4.27 -15.37 -24.12
N LEU A 59 3.99 -15.59 -25.40
CA LEU A 59 4.51 -14.75 -26.48
C LEU A 59 3.86 -13.36 -26.49
N VAL A 60 2.55 -13.26 -26.26
CA VAL A 60 1.86 -11.97 -26.11
C VAL A 60 2.36 -11.21 -24.89
N ALA A 61 2.59 -11.88 -23.77
CA ALA A 61 3.20 -11.27 -22.59
C ALA A 61 4.60 -10.70 -22.89
N LEU A 62 5.41 -11.40 -23.70
CA LEU A 62 6.70 -10.91 -24.16
C LEU A 62 6.54 -9.65 -25.04
N ILE A 63 5.60 -9.67 -25.99
CA ILE A 63 5.33 -8.54 -26.89
C ILE A 63 4.89 -7.30 -26.08
N ARG A 64 4.03 -7.48 -25.07
CA ARG A 64 3.64 -6.41 -24.14
C ARG A 64 4.83 -5.85 -23.35
N LYS A 65 5.78 -6.69 -22.94
CA LYS A 65 7.01 -6.22 -22.27
C LYS A 65 7.83 -5.32 -23.19
N LEU A 66 7.95 -5.68 -24.47
CA LEU A 66 8.60 -4.83 -25.47
C LEU A 66 7.83 -3.52 -25.69
N GLN A 67 6.50 -3.58 -25.75
CA GLN A 67 5.63 -2.41 -25.87
C GLN A 67 5.83 -1.45 -24.69
N LYS A 68 5.89 -1.98 -23.46
CA LYS A 68 6.14 -1.16 -22.26
C LYS A 68 7.52 -0.51 -22.31
N SER A 69 8.55 -1.25 -22.72
CA SER A 69 9.89 -0.67 -22.90
C SER A 69 9.91 0.46 -23.95
N ALA A 70 9.13 0.36 -25.02
CA ALA A 70 9.00 1.43 -26.01
C ALA A 70 8.20 2.63 -25.46
N GLN A 71 7.17 2.40 -24.64
CA GLN A 71 6.44 3.47 -23.96
C GLN A 71 7.33 4.25 -22.98
N ASP A 72 8.17 3.55 -22.23
CA ASP A 72 9.13 4.20 -21.32
C ASP A 72 10.14 5.03 -22.13
N ALA A 73 10.62 4.51 -23.26
CA ALA A 73 11.48 5.26 -24.19
C ALA A 73 10.78 6.49 -24.81
N VAL A 74 9.47 6.43 -25.08
CA VAL A 74 8.68 7.61 -25.49
C VAL A 74 8.71 8.67 -24.40
N ALA A 75 8.47 8.30 -23.14
CA ALA A 75 8.47 9.25 -22.02
C ALA A 75 9.83 9.92 -21.85
N ASP A 76 10.92 9.15 -21.93
CA ASP A 76 12.29 9.67 -21.86
C ASP A 76 12.62 10.60 -23.04
N ALA A 77 12.23 10.23 -24.27
CA ALA A 77 12.43 11.05 -25.46
C ALA A 77 11.61 12.35 -25.43
N GLN A 78 10.38 12.30 -24.90
CA GLN A 78 9.55 13.50 -24.69
C GLN A 78 10.19 14.44 -23.68
N ALA A 79 10.67 13.92 -22.55
CA ALA A 79 11.38 14.71 -21.55
C ALA A 79 12.66 15.36 -22.11
N ALA A 80 13.31 14.71 -23.09
CA ALA A 80 14.48 15.22 -23.79
C ALA A 80 14.18 16.12 -25.01
N GLY A 81 12.90 16.39 -25.33
CA GLY A 81 12.51 17.20 -26.49
C GLY A 81 12.88 16.58 -27.84
N ARG A 82 12.99 15.25 -27.92
CA ARG A 82 13.40 14.49 -29.12
C ARG A 82 12.20 13.92 -29.87
N ASP A 83 11.45 14.80 -30.52
CA ASP A 83 10.22 14.44 -31.25
C ASP A 83 10.43 13.39 -32.35
N ASP A 84 11.61 13.39 -32.99
CA ASP A 84 12.00 12.38 -33.98
C ASP A 84 11.99 10.96 -33.39
N LEU A 85 12.50 10.81 -32.16
CA LEU A 85 12.52 9.54 -31.44
C LEU A 85 11.13 9.17 -30.94
N VAL A 86 10.36 10.15 -30.45
CA VAL A 86 8.98 9.94 -30.01
C VAL A 86 8.13 9.34 -31.14
N GLN A 87 8.21 9.88 -32.36
CA GLN A 87 7.45 9.36 -33.50
C GLN A 87 7.89 7.95 -33.88
N LYS A 88 9.20 7.69 -33.86
CA LYS A 88 9.75 6.36 -34.14
C LYS A 88 9.27 5.31 -33.13
N GLU A 89 9.29 5.62 -31.84
CA GLU A 89 8.83 4.69 -30.79
C GLU A 89 7.31 4.50 -30.83
N LYS A 90 6.52 5.56 -31.09
CA LYS A 90 5.08 5.44 -31.32
C LYS A 90 4.73 4.55 -32.51
N GLN A 91 5.50 4.61 -33.59
CA GLN A 91 5.34 3.71 -34.72
C GLN A 91 5.61 2.25 -34.34
N GLN A 92 6.62 1.98 -33.50
CA GLN A 92 6.89 0.63 -32.99
C GLN A 92 5.74 0.13 -32.11
N ILE A 93 5.22 0.97 -31.20
CA ILE A 93 4.08 0.65 -30.34
C ILE A 93 2.86 0.27 -31.19
N SER A 94 2.53 1.06 -32.22
CA SER A 94 1.40 0.77 -33.11
C SER A 94 1.52 -0.60 -33.78
N ILE A 95 2.71 -0.98 -34.23
CA ILE A 95 2.94 -2.29 -34.87
C ILE A 95 2.83 -3.43 -33.84
N LEU A 96 3.31 -3.22 -32.61
CA LEU A 96 3.15 -4.20 -31.53
C LEU A 96 1.66 -4.40 -31.18
N ASP A 97 0.88 -3.33 -31.11
CA ASP A 97 -0.56 -3.37 -30.86
C ASP A 97 -1.31 -4.19 -31.93
N GLU A 98 -0.97 -4.02 -33.20
CA GLU A 98 -1.54 -4.83 -34.29
C GLU A 98 -1.31 -6.33 -34.07
N TYR A 99 -0.10 -6.74 -33.65
CA TYR A 99 0.20 -8.16 -33.41
C TYR A 99 -0.46 -8.71 -32.15
N ILE A 100 -0.59 -7.89 -31.09
CA ILE A 100 -1.35 -8.26 -29.89
C ILE A 100 -2.82 -8.46 -30.27
N ALA A 101 -3.44 -7.51 -30.97
CA ALA A 101 -4.84 -7.60 -31.38
C ALA A 101 -5.09 -8.79 -32.32
N ALA A 102 -4.18 -9.06 -33.25
CA ALA A 102 -4.27 -10.17 -34.19
C ALA A 102 -3.84 -11.55 -33.63
N SER A 103 -3.48 -11.63 -32.35
CA SER A 103 -3.05 -12.87 -31.69
C SER A 103 -4.20 -13.80 -31.31
N GLY A 104 -5.42 -13.25 -31.15
CA GLY A 104 -6.56 -13.98 -30.60
C GLY A 104 -6.47 -14.24 -29.09
N VAL A 105 -5.40 -13.81 -28.43
CA VAL A 105 -5.24 -13.95 -26.97
C VAL A 105 -6.07 -12.87 -26.29
N GLN A 106 -7.05 -13.29 -25.49
CA GLN A 106 -7.84 -12.37 -24.69
C GLN A 106 -6.98 -11.78 -23.58
N THR A 107 -6.93 -10.45 -23.54
CA THR A 107 -6.25 -9.72 -22.47
C THR A 107 -7.26 -9.36 -21.41
N MET A 108 -6.96 -9.71 -20.17
CA MET A 108 -7.76 -9.23 -19.04
C MET A 108 -7.23 -7.88 -18.57
N GLY A 109 -8.12 -6.90 -18.48
CA GLY A 109 -7.81 -5.60 -17.88
C GLY A 109 -7.56 -5.71 -16.38
N GLU A 110 -6.91 -4.70 -15.81
CA GLU A 110 -6.59 -4.67 -14.37
C GLU A 110 -7.84 -4.86 -13.49
N ALA A 111 -8.95 -4.18 -13.82
CA ALA A 111 -10.20 -4.29 -13.08
C ALA A 111 -10.78 -5.71 -13.13
N GLU A 112 -10.68 -6.39 -14.28
CA GLU A 112 -11.20 -7.74 -14.46
C GLU A 112 -10.37 -8.77 -13.69
N ILE A 113 -9.04 -8.60 -13.66
CA ILE A 113 -8.14 -9.42 -12.85
C ILE A 113 -8.47 -9.26 -11.35
N ARG A 114 -8.74 -8.02 -10.89
CA ARG A 114 -9.12 -7.76 -9.49
C ARG A 114 -10.43 -8.45 -9.11
N VAL A 115 -11.45 -8.37 -9.97
CA VAL A 115 -12.74 -9.04 -9.76
C VAL A 115 -12.54 -10.55 -9.67
N LEU A 116 -11.80 -11.14 -10.61
CA LEU A 116 -11.52 -12.58 -10.65
C LEU A 116 -10.77 -13.07 -9.39
N ILE A 117 -9.78 -12.32 -8.90
CA ILE A 117 -9.07 -12.67 -7.67
C ILE A 117 -10.01 -12.62 -6.46
N ASN A 118 -10.85 -11.58 -6.35
CA ASN A 118 -11.80 -11.46 -5.25
C ASN A 118 -12.84 -12.59 -5.25
N GLU A 119 -13.39 -12.93 -6.42
CA GLU A 119 -14.31 -14.06 -6.57
C GLU A 119 -13.65 -15.39 -6.20
N ALA A 120 -12.41 -15.61 -6.62
CA ALA A 120 -11.65 -16.82 -6.26
C ALA A 120 -11.41 -16.91 -4.74
N ILE A 121 -11.16 -15.78 -4.07
CA ILE A 121 -11.00 -15.71 -2.62
C ILE A 121 -12.30 -16.05 -1.90
N GLU A 122 -13.41 -15.43 -2.28
CA GLU A 122 -14.71 -15.67 -1.64
C GLU A 122 -15.17 -17.11 -1.86
N ALA A 123 -14.96 -17.66 -3.06
CA ALA A 123 -15.29 -19.06 -3.35
C ALA A 123 -14.42 -20.05 -2.56
N ALA A 124 -13.13 -19.76 -2.36
CA ALA A 124 -12.25 -20.61 -1.56
C ALA A 124 -12.61 -20.54 -0.06
N LYS A 125 -13.00 -19.37 0.46
CA LYS A 125 -13.53 -19.23 1.83
C LYS A 125 -14.85 -19.98 2.02
N GLY A 126 -15.79 -19.85 1.08
CA GLY A 126 -17.07 -20.57 1.12
C GLY A 126 -16.91 -22.09 1.09
N ALA A 127 -15.79 -22.58 0.55
CA ALA A 127 -15.41 -23.99 0.59
C ALA A 127 -14.64 -24.40 1.86
N GLY A 128 -14.48 -23.51 2.85
CA GLY A 128 -13.81 -23.78 4.12
C GLY A 128 -12.28 -23.76 4.08
N ALA A 129 -11.66 -23.23 3.03
CA ALA A 129 -10.20 -23.14 2.94
C ALA A 129 -9.64 -22.03 3.85
N ALA A 130 -8.59 -22.32 4.61
CA ALA A 130 -7.97 -21.40 5.58
C ALA A 130 -6.44 -21.52 5.61
N GLY A 131 -5.75 -20.46 6.03
CA GLY A 131 -4.28 -20.46 6.13
C GLY A 131 -3.59 -20.87 4.82
N LYS A 132 -2.71 -21.88 4.88
CA LYS A 132 -1.96 -22.37 3.71
C LYS A 132 -2.84 -23.04 2.65
N SER A 133 -4.00 -23.63 3.02
CA SER A 133 -4.89 -24.29 2.05
C SER A 133 -5.70 -23.28 1.22
N LEU A 134 -6.03 -22.12 1.81
CA LEU A 134 -6.68 -21.01 1.10
C LEU A 134 -5.84 -20.57 -0.10
N MET A 135 -4.53 -20.44 0.07
CA MET A 135 -3.64 -20.01 -1.01
C MET A 135 -3.60 -21.01 -2.16
N GLY A 136 -3.50 -22.31 -1.84
CA GLY A 136 -3.51 -23.37 -2.85
C GLY A 136 -4.81 -23.36 -3.66
N ASP A 137 -5.95 -23.19 -3.00
CA ASP A 137 -7.25 -23.18 -3.69
C ASP A 137 -7.49 -21.90 -4.51
N VAL A 138 -7.12 -20.72 -3.98
CA VAL A 138 -7.19 -19.46 -4.72
C VAL A 138 -6.31 -19.51 -5.96
N MET A 139 -5.05 -19.95 -5.83
CA MET A 139 -4.15 -20.08 -6.98
C MET A 139 -4.68 -21.07 -8.02
N ARG A 140 -5.26 -22.19 -7.59
CA ARG A 140 -5.89 -23.16 -8.50
C ARG A 140 -7.05 -22.53 -9.30
N ARG A 141 -7.94 -21.79 -8.62
CA ARG A 141 -9.10 -21.13 -9.24
C ARG A 141 -8.69 -20.01 -10.20
N VAL A 142 -7.75 -19.16 -9.76
CA VAL A 142 -7.20 -18.09 -10.59
C VAL A 142 -6.50 -18.66 -11.82
N ASN A 143 -5.65 -19.68 -11.66
CA ASN A 143 -4.97 -20.30 -12.79
C ASN A 143 -5.95 -20.93 -13.80
N GLY A 144 -7.02 -21.57 -13.34
CA GLY A 144 -8.06 -22.09 -14.24
C GLY A 144 -8.82 -20.98 -14.98
N ALA A 145 -9.15 -19.89 -14.29
CA ALA A 145 -9.87 -18.77 -14.91
C ALA A 145 -9.01 -17.92 -15.87
N LEU A 146 -7.68 -18.01 -15.73
CA LEU A 146 -6.67 -17.40 -16.60
C LEU A 146 -6.20 -18.33 -17.72
N GLU A 147 -6.68 -19.57 -17.79
CA GLU A 147 -6.27 -20.50 -18.83
C GLU A 147 -6.60 -19.94 -20.23
N GLY A 148 -5.57 -19.82 -21.08
CA GLY A 148 -5.68 -19.24 -22.42
C GLY A 148 -5.79 -17.70 -22.46
N LYS A 149 -5.72 -17.01 -21.32
CA LYS A 149 -5.77 -15.54 -21.24
C LYS A 149 -4.41 -14.97 -20.89
N ASP A 150 -4.08 -13.84 -21.50
CA ASP A 150 -2.92 -13.05 -21.09
C ASP A 150 -3.29 -12.20 -19.88
N SER A 151 -2.83 -12.65 -18.72
CA SER A 151 -2.79 -11.86 -17.50
C SER A 151 -1.47 -11.11 -17.42
N VAL A 152 -1.50 -9.82 -17.12
CA VAL A 152 -0.27 -9.06 -16.83
C VAL A 152 0.43 -9.74 -15.66
N SER A 153 1.52 -10.47 -15.92
CA SER A 153 2.19 -11.30 -14.90
C SER A 153 2.70 -10.45 -13.74
N ALA A 154 3.07 -9.19 -14.04
CA ALA A 154 3.41 -8.19 -13.04
C ALA A 154 2.22 -7.78 -12.17
N LEU A 155 0.97 -7.81 -12.65
CA LEU A 155 -0.23 -7.54 -11.84
C LEU A 155 -0.63 -8.76 -11.03
N MET A 156 -0.49 -10.00 -11.54
CA MET A 156 -0.68 -11.18 -10.70
C MET A 156 0.27 -11.13 -9.50
N VAL A 157 1.56 -10.90 -9.73
CA VAL A 157 2.53 -10.74 -8.64
C VAL A 157 2.27 -9.47 -7.83
N ASN A 158 1.95 -8.32 -8.41
CA ASN A 158 1.73 -7.08 -7.65
C ASN A 158 0.35 -6.97 -6.99
N PHE A 159 -0.61 -7.84 -7.28
CA PHE A 159 -1.87 -7.95 -6.53
C PHE A 159 -1.80 -9.06 -5.52
N LEU A 160 -1.33 -10.23 -5.96
CA LEU A 160 -1.12 -11.35 -5.06
C LEU A 160 -0.08 -10.96 -4.02
N ASN A 161 1.05 -10.33 -4.33
CA ASN A 161 2.12 -10.09 -3.35
C ASN A 161 1.75 -9.07 -2.27
N PRO A 162 1.10 -7.91 -2.50
CA PRO A 162 0.65 -7.03 -1.41
C PRO A 162 -0.57 -7.61 -0.68
N LEU A 163 -1.52 -8.25 -1.36
CA LEU A 163 -2.66 -8.89 -0.69
C LEU A 163 -2.23 -10.16 0.07
N LEU A 164 -1.21 -10.89 -0.40
CA LEU A 164 -0.57 -12.02 0.28
C LEU A 164 0.36 -11.55 1.37
N LEU A 165 1.16 -10.51 1.20
CA LEU A 165 2.05 -10.02 2.25
C LEU A 165 1.22 -9.39 3.36
N HIS A 166 0.16 -8.65 3.01
CA HIS A 166 -0.82 -8.16 3.96
C HIS A 166 -1.59 -9.32 4.62
N ARG A 167 -2.02 -10.35 3.87
CA ARG A 167 -2.69 -11.52 4.46
C ARG A 167 -1.79 -12.50 5.18
N ILE A 168 -0.54 -12.69 4.77
CA ILE A 168 0.47 -13.50 5.48
C ILE A 168 0.86 -12.73 6.73
N SER A 169 0.98 -11.40 6.67
CA SER A 169 1.09 -10.56 7.86
C SER A 169 -0.12 -10.76 8.78
N LEU A 170 -1.35 -10.68 8.26
CA LEU A 170 -2.59 -10.94 9.03
C LEU A 170 -2.69 -12.38 9.54
N LEU A 171 -2.26 -13.38 8.78
CA LEU A 171 -2.31 -14.80 9.14
C LEU A 171 -1.17 -15.17 10.10
N LEU A 172 -0.01 -14.53 10.00
CA LEU A 172 1.07 -14.63 10.98
C LEU A 172 0.67 -13.91 12.28
N TYR A 173 -0.03 -12.78 12.17
CA TYR A 173 -0.65 -12.09 13.31
C TYR A 173 -1.68 -13.01 13.98
N GLN A 174 -2.60 -13.58 13.21
CA GLN A 174 -3.62 -14.54 13.69
C GLN A 174 -3.04 -15.86 14.22
N ALA A 175 -1.87 -16.29 13.76
CA ALA A 175 -1.21 -17.53 14.21
C ALA A 175 -0.35 -17.32 15.46
N VAL A 176 0.13 -16.10 15.72
CA VAL A 176 0.81 -15.73 16.97
C VAL A 176 -0.19 -15.44 18.09
N ASP A 177 -1.45 -15.13 17.75
CA ASP A 177 -2.47 -14.68 18.70
C ASP A 177 -3.40 -15.79 19.23
N GLN A 178 -3.21 -17.06 18.83
CA GLN A 178 -4.02 -18.17 19.38
C GLN A 178 -3.72 -18.50 20.85
N SER A 179 -2.79 -17.80 21.50
CA SER A 179 -2.53 -17.97 22.94
C SER A 179 -3.03 -16.82 23.85
N SER A 180 -3.68 -15.76 23.35
CA SER A 180 -4.16 -14.69 24.26
C SER A 180 -5.18 -13.70 23.65
N HIS A 181 -6.46 -14.09 23.67
CA HIS A 181 -7.67 -13.22 23.76
C HIS A 181 -7.82 -11.96 22.87
N GLY A 182 -8.74 -12.00 21.89
CA GLY A 182 -9.47 -10.81 21.38
C GLY A 182 -10.07 -10.96 19.96
N ASP A 183 -11.40 -10.92 19.82
CA ASP A 183 -12.20 -11.01 18.57
C ASP A 183 -12.24 -9.65 17.77
N PRO A 184 -12.93 -9.53 16.62
CA PRO A 184 -12.43 -8.99 15.34
C PRO A 184 -12.62 -7.46 15.19
N THR A 185 -11.58 -6.73 14.79
CA THR A 185 -11.62 -5.29 14.44
C THR A 185 -12.48 -4.43 15.39
N MET A 186 -11.91 -4.03 16.52
CA MET A 186 -12.56 -3.05 17.39
C MET A 186 -12.89 -1.79 16.59
N PRO A 187 -14.17 -1.36 16.51
CA PRO A 187 -14.55 -0.18 15.78
C PRO A 187 -13.84 1.04 16.39
N ARG A 188 -13.38 1.95 15.52
CA ARG A 188 -12.80 3.23 15.92
C ARG A 188 -13.73 3.92 16.93
N GLN A 189 -13.24 4.20 18.13
CA GLN A 189 -13.96 4.94 19.15
C GLN A 189 -13.46 6.39 19.19
N LEU A 190 -14.39 7.34 19.25
CA LEU A 190 -14.10 8.76 19.43
C LEU A 190 -14.40 9.14 20.88
N ILE A 191 -13.44 9.75 21.55
CA ILE A 191 -13.62 10.38 22.86
C ILE A 191 -13.85 11.87 22.64
N THR A 192 -14.89 12.41 23.26
CA THR A 192 -15.20 13.84 23.22
C THR A 192 -14.99 14.48 24.58
N SER A 193 -14.46 15.70 24.62
CA SER A 193 -14.40 16.50 25.83
C SER A 193 -15.63 17.37 26.04
N GLY A 194 -16.57 17.40 25.08
CA GLY A 194 -17.72 18.31 25.09
C GLY A 194 -17.38 19.76 24.71
N SER A 195 -16.18 20.00 24.17
CA SER A 195 -15.77 21.32 23.67
C SER A 195 -16.44 21.63 22.34
N GLU A 196 -17.00 22.84 22.20
CA GLU A 196 -17.62 23.33 20.95
C GLU A 196 -16.65 23.24 19.75
N PHE A 197 -15.35 23.43 19.99
CA PHE A 197 -14.32 23.35 18.95
C PHE A 197 -14.21 21.97 18.28
N GLU A 198 -14.61 20.89 18.95
CA GLU A 198 -14.56 19.54 18.36
C GLU A 198 -15.48 19.42 17.15
N GLU A 199 -16.67 20.05 17.22
CA GLU A 199 -17.62 20.12 16.11
C GLU A 199 -17.20 21.16 15.07
N GLU A 200 -16.76 22.35 15.50
CA GLU A 200 -16.42 23.45 14.59
C GLU A 200 -15.16 23.19 13.75
N ILE A 201 -14.15 22.54 14.33
CA ILE A 201 -12.83 22.34 13.72
C ILE A 201 -12.60 20.86 13.36
N ALA A 202 -13.59 20.00 13.61
CA ALA A 202 -13.61 18.58 13.23
C ALA A 202 -12.45 17.74 13.81
N TYR A 203 -12.33 17.72 15.14
CA TYR A 203 -11.39 16.83 15.85
C TYR A 203 -12.08 16.16 17.06
N SER A 204 -11.46 15.12 17.61
CA SER A 204 -11.93 14.45 18.84
C SER A 204 -10.89 14.62 19.95
N ARG A 205 -11.30 14.68 21.22
CA ARG A 205 -10.37 14.71 22.36
C ARG A 205 -9.36 13.56 22.32
N ALA A 206 -9.84 12.37 22.01
CA ALA A 206 -8.98 11.24 21.70
C ALA A 206 -9.63 10.30 20.67
N VAL A 207 -8.82 9.51 19.99
CA VAL A 207 -9.27 8.44 19.09
C VAL A 207 -8.64 7.14 19.56
N VAL A 208 -9.47 6.11 19.70
CA VAL A 208 -9.03 4.74 20.01
C VAL A 208 -9.21 3.87 18.78
N ILE A 209 -8.16 3.15 18.41
CA ILE A 209 -8.19 2.12 17.37
C ILE A 209 -7.31 0.96 17.84
N ASP A 210 -7.90 -0.23 17.91
CA ASP A 210 -7.30 -1.38 18.59
C ASP A 210 -6.83 -0.97 20.02
N ASP A 211 -5.58 -1.30 20.36
CA ASP A 211 -4.96 -0.93 21.65
C ASP A 211 -4.30 0.45 21.64
N TRP A 212 -4.37 1.21 20.54
CA TRP A 212 -3.75 2.52 20.44
C TRP A 212 -4.72 3.63 20.83
N VAL A 213 -4.23 4.57 21.65
CA VAL A 213 -4.95 5.77 22.05
C VAL A 213 -4.16 7.00 21.60
N PHE A 214 -4.80 7.83 20.77
CA PHE A 214 -4.24 9.08 20.28
C PHE A 214 -4.99 10.24 20.93
N VAL A 215 -4.35 10.93 21.87
CA VAL A 215 -4.93 12.11 22.52
C VAL A 215 -4.50 13.34 21.76
N SER A 216 -5.48 14.17 21.38
CA SER A 216 -5.24 15.42 20.66
C SER A 216 -4.42 16.41 21.49
N GLY A 217 -3.85 17.41 20.81
CA GLY A 217 -3.20 18.54 21.46
C GLY A 217 -4.08 19.14 22.55
N THR A 218 -3.57 19.13 23.78
CA THR A 218 -4.32 19.50 24.97
C THR A 218 -3.64 20.66 25.68
N THR A 219 -4.43 21.68 25.99
CA THR A 219 -4.01 22.90 26.69
C THR A 219 -4.64 22.95 28.10
N GLY A 220 -4.21 23.94 28.89
CA GLY A 220 -4.54 24.05 30.32
C GLY A 220 -5.91 24.63 30.64
N TYR A 221 -6.91 24.56 29.75
CA TYR A 221 -8.27 24.99 30.09
C TYR A 221 -8.90 24.02 31.09
N ASN A 222 -9.57 24.58 32.09
CA ASN A 222 -10.49 23.83 32.92
C ASN A 222 -11.86 23.82 32.22
N TYR A 223 -12.28 22.66 31.69
CA TYR A 223 -13.52 22.54 30.92
C TYR A 223 -14.80 22.73 31.74
N GLU A 224 -14.74 22.67 33.07
CA GLU A 224 -15.91 22.95 33.92
C GLU A 224 -16.15 24.47 34.08
N THR A 225 -15.07 25.25 34.07
CA THR A 225 -15.13 26.71 34.31
C THR A 225 -14.87 27.55 33.06
N GLY A 226 -14.35 26.94 31.99
CA GLY A 226 -13.91 27.62 30.77
C GLY A 226 -12.66 28.49 30.95
N LYS A 227 -11.97 28.43 32.09
CA LYS A 227 -10.84 29.30 32.41
C LYS A 227 -9.50 28.61 32.20
N ILE A 228 -8.47 29.39 31.88
CA ILE A 228 -7.07 28.95 31.79
C ILE A 228 -6.23 29.82 32.73
N SER A 229 -5.29 29.20 33.46
CA SER A 229 -4.40 29.95 34.36
C SER A 229 -3.42 30.82 33.58
N GLY A 230 -3.02 31.97 34.13
CA GLY A 230 -1.90 32.75 33.59
C GLY A 230 -0.53 32.16 33.93
N ASP A 231 -0.43 31.18 34.82
CA ASP A 231 0.83 30.55 35.21
C ASP A 231 1.09 29.26 34.40
N ILE A 232 2.31 29.09 33.88
CA ILE A 232 2.63 27.94 33.02
C ILE A 232 2.68 26.62 33.80
N VAL A 233 3.06 26.65 35.07
CA VAL A 233 3.12 25.44 35.91
C VAL A 233 1.69 24.96 36.21
N GLU A 234 0.80 25.88 36.57
CA GLU A 234 -0.63 25.60 36.75
C GLU A 234 -1.31 25.14 35.45
N GLN A 235 -1.03 25.81 34.31
CA GLN A 235 -1.53 25.35 33.01
C GLN A 235 -1.04 23.94 32.69
N THR A 236 0.23 23.63 32.94
CA THR A 236 0.77 22.29 32.68
C THR A 236 0.08 21.25 33.54
N GLU A 237 -0.15 21.53 34.83
CA GLU A 237 -0.87 20.61 35.71
C GLU A 237 -2.30 20.35 35.20
N GLN A 238 -3.03 21.41 34.81
CA GLN A 238 -4.37 21.26 34.23
C GLN A 238 -4.35 20.49 32.91
N THR A 239 -3.36 20.73 32.04
CA THR A 239 -3.16 19.97 30.80
C THR A 239 -2.98 18.47 31.09
N MET A 240 -2.17 18.10 32.09
CA MET A 240 -1.96 16.70 32.45
C MET A 240 -3.22 16.05 33.03
N ILE A 241 -4.02 16.78 33.82
CA ILE A 241 -5.32 16.32 34.32
C ILE A 241 -6.28 16.04 33.17
N ASN A 242 -6.35 16.94 32.19
CA ASN A 242 -7.20 16.77 31.01
C ASN A 242 -6.78 15.55 30.17
N ILE A 243 -5.48 15.33 30.01
CA ILE A 243 -4.93 14.15 29.32
C ILE A 243 -5.26 12.87 30.09
N ASP A 244 -5.06 12.82 31.41
CA ASP A 244 -5.39 11.66 32.22
C ASP A 244 -6.88 11.32 32.12
N LYS A 245 -7.75 12.34 32.17
CA LYS A 245 -9.20 12.15 31.96
C LYS A 245 -9.50 11.52 30.60
N ALA A 246 -8.92 12.05 29.52
CA ALA A 246 -9.12 11.53 28.17
C ALA A 246 -8.62 10.08 28.03
N LEU A 247 -7.46 9.76 28.62
CA LEU A 247 -6.93 8.39 28.65
C LEU A 247 -7.85 7.43 29.41
N ARG A 248 -8.38 7.85 30.57
CA ARG A 248 -9.31 7.03 31.35
C ARG A 248 -10.61 6.76 30.61
N GLU A 249 -11.18 7.76 29.95
CA GLU A 249 -12.37 7.62 29.10
C GLU A 249 -12.11 6.70 27.90
N ALA A 250 -10.88 6.71 27.38
CA ALA A 250 -10.40 5.78 26.37
C ALA A 250 -10.13 4.35 26.89
N GLY A 251 -10.25 4.10 28.21
CA GLY A 251 -9.91 2.81 28.82
C GLY A 251 -8.40 2.54 28.86
N SER A 252 -7.60 3.60 29.05
CA SER A 252 -6.13 3.58 29.19
C SER A 252 -5.72 4.41 30.42
N SER A 253 -4.42 4.64 30.62
CA SER A 253 -3.89 5.43 31.73
C SER A 253 -2.59 6.14 31.40
N MET A 254 -2.17 7.06 32.27
CA MET A 254 -0.86 7.73 32.18
C MET A 254 0.33 6.76 32.15
N CYS A 255 0.22 5.56 32.75
CA CYS A 255 1.30 4.58 32.76
C CYS A 255 1.56 3.95 31.39
N GLU A 256 0.57 4.04 30.49
CA GLU A 256 0.61 3.44 29.15
C GLU A 256 1.01 4.45 28.08
N VAL A 257 1.38 5.68 28.47
CA VAL A 257 1.86 6.71 27.54
C VAL A 257 3.23 6.31 27.02
N VAL A 258 3.34 6.12 25.70
CA VAL A 258 4.59 5.72 25.02
C VAL A 258 5.27 6.89 24.31
N ARG A 259 4.51 7.95 23.99
CA ARG A 259 5.02 9.15 23.32
C ARG A 259 4.36 10.42 23.83
N VAL A 260 5.14 11.48 23.93
CA VAL A 260 4.67 12.84 24.24
C VAL A 260 5.33 13.88 23.34
N LYS A 261 4.55 14.87 22.91
CA LYS A 261 5.03 16.06 22.21
C LYS A 261 4.63 17.29 22.98
N TYR A 262 5.60 18.11 23.34
CA TYR A 262 5.41 19.39 24.04
C TYR A 262 5.55 20.52 23.03
N ILE A 263 4.59 21.44 23.01
CA ILE A 263 4.59 22.63 22.15
C ILE A 263 4.41 23.84 23.06
N LEU A 264 5.30 24.82 22.98
CA LEU A 264 5.20 26.05 23.76
C LEU A 264 5.80 27.26 23.04
N PRO A 265 5.26 28.49 23.23
CA PRO A 265 5.77 29.70 22.54
C PRO A 265 7.19 30.11 22.95
N ASP A 266 7.52 29.98 24.24
CA ASP A 266 8.83 30.33 24.79
C ASP A 266 9.54 29.10 25.39
N ARG A 267 10.57 28.61 24.70
CA ARG A 267 11.37 27.46 25.18
C ARG A 267 12.01 27.68 26.55
N ASN A 268 12.27 28.93 26.95
CA ASN A 268 12.94 29.21 28.22
C ASN A 268 12.04 28.88 29.41
N SER A 269 10.73 28.93 29.21
CA SER A 269 9.72 28.54 30.20
C SER A 269 9.61 27.03 30.40
N PHE A 270 10.19 26.20 29.51
CA PHE A 270 10.06 24.74 29.58
C PHE A 270 10.67 24.13 30.85
N ARG A 271 11.77 24.71 31.36
CA ARG A 271 12.41 24.21 32.58
C ARG A 271 11.50 24.33 33.82
N CYS A 272 10.65 25.35 33.86
CA CYS A 272 9.75 25.61 34.98
C CYS A 272 8.74 24.47 35.19
N VAL A 273 8.36 23.76 34.12
CA VAL A 273 7.31 22.73 34.17
C VAL A 273 7.84 21.32 34.44
N TRP A 274 9.17 21.13 34.50
CA TRP A 274 9.77 19.81 34.77
C TRP A 274 9.29 19.13 36.06
N PRO A 275 9.02 19.83 37.18
CA PRO A 275 8.46 19.20 38.37
C PRO A 275 7.09 18.55 38.10
N VAL A 276 6.23 19.22 37.32
CA VAL A 276 4.92 18.68 36.90
C VAL A 276 5.14 17.47 35.98
N LEU A 277 5.98 17.61 34.96
CA LEU A 277 6.26 16.48 34.05
C LEU A 277 6.84 15.27 34.80
N ARG A 278 7.71 15.47 35.79
CA ARG A 278 8.26 14.40 36.62
C ARG A 278 7.18 13.73 37.47
N LYS A 279 6.25 14.49 38.03
CA LYS A 279 5.10 13.96 38.80
C LYS A 279 4.28 12.99 37.96
N TRP A 280 3.98 13.34 36.71
CA TRP A 280 3.08 12.57 35.85
C TRP A 280 3.77 11.48 35.01
N LEU A 281 4.98 11.76 34.51
CA LEU A 281 5.67 10.91 33.53
C LEU A 281 7.03 10.36 34.02
N GLY A 282 7.43 10.66 35.26
CA GLY A 282 8.79 10.34 35.75
C GLY A 282 9.14 8.84 35.76
N ASN A 283 8.15 8.00 36.05
CA ASN A 283 8.29 6.53 35.97
C ASN A 283 7.95 5.99 34.57
N VAL A 284 7.01 6.64 33.88
CA VAL A 284 6.52 6.25 32.54
C VAL A 284 7.60 6.42 31.47
N ARG A 285 8.34 7.54 31.52
CA ARG A 285 9.47 7.86 30.63
C ARG A 285 9.17 7.64 29.13
N PRO A 286 8.10 8.26 28.58
CA PRO A 286 7.77 8.13 27.16
C PRO A 286 8.84 8.73 26.26
N ALA A 287 8.86 8.30 24.99
CA ALA A 287 9.58 9.01 23.95
C ALA A 287 9.07 10.47 23.86
N ALA A 288 9.98 11.44 23.86
CA ALA A 288 9.62 12.84 24.02
C ALA A 288 10.18 13.72 22.90
N THR A 289 9.40 14.71 22.48
CA THR A 289 9.85 15.80 21.59
C THR A 289 9.33 17.12 22.13
N MET A 290 10.17 18.15 22.16
CA MET A 290 9.76 19.52 22.51
C MET A 290 9.97 20.43 21.30
N VAL A 291 8.95 21.23 20.99
CA VAL A 291 8.93 22.18 19.87
C VAL A 291 8.61 23.57 20.41
N GLN A 292 9.37 24.57 19.97
CA GLN A 292 9.00 25.97 20.20
C GLN A 292 8.16 26.47 19.03
N ALA A 293 6.89 26.81 19.28
CA ALA A 293 5.95 27.35 18.28
C ALA A 293 4.84 28.18 18.94
N ALA A 294 4.25 29.11 18.19
CA ALA A 294 3.05 29.83 18.65
C ALA A 294 1.87 28.86 18.82
N LEU A 295 1.00 29.15 19.79
CA LEU A 295 -0.24 28.42 20.05
C LEU A 295 -1.45 29.20 19.52
N MET A 296 -2.63 28.57 19.50
CA MET A 296 -3.83 29.15 18.89
C MET A 296 -4.26 30.48 19.52
N LEU A 297 -4.11 30.63 20.84
CA LEU A 297 -4.42 31.86 21.58
C LEU A 297 -3.23 32.27 22.43
N ASP A 298 -3.00 33.58 22.58
CA ASP A 298 -1.86 34.14 23.33
C ASP A 298 -1.84 33.74 24.82
N GLU A 299 -3.01 33.42 25.38
CA GLU A 299 -3.14 32.96 26.76
C GLU A 299 -2.66 31.51 26.97
N MET A 300 -2.57 30.70 25.89
CA MET A 300 -2.05 29.34 25.96
C MET A 300 -0.52 29.37 26.06
N LYS A 301 0.03 28.75 27.11
CA LYS A 301 1.48 28.72 27.36
C LYS A 301 2.13 27.37 27.09
N ILE A 302 1.33 26.32 27.02
CA ILE A 302 1.79 24.96 26.69
C ILE A 302 0.64 24.14 26.10
N GLU A 303 0.97 23.33 25.10
CA GLU A 303 0.11 22.32 24.51
C GLU A 303 0.85 20.98 24.49
N ILE A 304 0.14 19.90 24.86
CA ILE A 304 0.73 18.57 24.97
C ILE A 304 -0.14 17.57 24.19
N GLU A 305 0.50 16.81 23.31
CA GLU A 305 -0.08 15.68 22.58
C GLU A 305 0.54 14.39 23.12
N VAL A 306 -0.28 13.36 23.37
CA VAL A 306 0.21 12.06 23.83
C VAL A 306 -0.32 10.90 22.99
N THR A 307 0.51 9.87 22.87
CA THR A 307 0.12 8.57 22.34
C THR A 307 0.33 7.53 23.43
N ALA A 308 -0.69 6.72 23.68
CA ALA A 308 -0.65 5.60 24.61
C ALA A 308 -0.96 4.28 23.90
N LYS A 309 -0.47 3.18 24.49
CA LYS A 309 -0.78 1.82 24.04
C LYS A 309 -1.27 1.00 25.23
N LYS A 310 -2.52 0.56 25.17
CA LYS A 310 -3.13 -0.27 26.23
C LYS A 310 -2.29 -1.53 26.47
N GLY A 311 -2.11 -1.89 27.73
CA GLY A 311 -1.30 -3.03 28.17
C GLY A 311 0.21 -2.82 28.12
N SER A 312 0.70 -1.59 27.86
CA SER A 312 2.16 -1.32 27.83
C SER A 312 2.75 -0.88 29.16
N GLY A 313 1.91 -0.56 30.15
CA GLY A 313 2.28 0.02 31.45
C GLY A 313 2.35 -0.97 32.59
#